data_AF-A0A7W9LVI3-F1
#
_entry.id   AF-A0A7W9LVI3-F1
#
_cell.length_a   1.000
_cell.length_b   1.000
_cell.length_c   1.000
_cell.angle_alpha   90.00
_cell.angle_beta   90.00
_cell.angle_gamma   90.00
#
_symmetry.space_group_name_H-M   'P 1'
#
loop_
_entity.id
_entity.type
_entity.pdbx_description
1 polymer ?
#
loop_
_entity_poly.entity_id
_entity_poly.type
_entity_poly.pdbx_seq_one_letter_code
_entity_poly.pdbx_strand_id
1 'polypeptide(L)'
;MAEGLEIMSSDEYRARYGAEREASPLSMEQISGLFHEFLTAVARPKRRDGDGSRDLSRRLREHLGSTPGDRPVVKAAYPSYDLPHVHLALERWFGGDGRSYELIGMRGAQHHGDLTLGDILEASDRYDRFTVGAVDYAQLPVSPDAELACVSCGFYLGAEGEERFAVLLRGPQDEYGRDKVEIEVLAGAKEFADRLLAEIDVLVRELNIFRGQILSFEGSEFGTGLGPFRFHRRPGLTRDDIVLPDGLLERVERQVVGVARRREQLRAAGQHLRRGLLLYGPPGTGKTHTIRYLLARLPGFTVVVLSGTSIEAIGPACALARMLQPALVVLEDCDLIAEARDHGGGEQPLLFQVLNEMDGLGDDADVAFLLTTNRADLLEPALAQRPGRVDLAVEIPLPDADGRARLLGLYGSGLGLGQEITDEVVARTEGTTASFTKELVRRSVLIAAERESPRTEAQDVRAALGELLSDHDRLTRRLLGVRGAEDAETSQDDDTFE
;
A
#
# COMPACT_ATOMS: atom_id res chain seq x y z
N MET A 1 15.85 40.85 30.17
CA MET A 1 15.76 41.42 31.52
C MET A 1 15.06 40.38 32.38
N ALA A 2 15.85 39.53 33.03
CA ALA A 2 15.35 38.55 33.99
C ALA A 2 15.23 39.28 35.34
N GLU A 3 14.02 39.47 35.84
CA GLU A 3 13.76 39.91 37.21
C GLU A 3 13.21 38.72 38.00
N GLY A 4 13.90 38.40 39.09
CA GLY A 4 13.80 37.15 39.83
C GLY A 4 12.51 37.01 40.63
N LEU A 5 12.08 35.75 40.80
CA LEU A 5 11.16 35.36 41.87
C LEU A 5 11.88 35.49 43.22
N GLU A 6 11.38 36.40 44.06
CA GLU A 6 11.79 36.51 45.47
C GLU A 6 11.04 35.44 46.29
N ILE A 7 11.77 34.48 46.87
CA ILE A 7 11.19 33.48 47.76
C ILE A 7 11.21 34.06 49.18
N MET A 8 10.04 34.49 49.67
CA MET A 8 9.88 34.97 51.05
C MET A 8 10.02 33.83 52.06
N SER A 9 10.66 34.11 53.20
CA SER A 9 10.77 33.13 54.30
C SER A 9 9.47 33.00 55.11
N SER A 10 9.25 31.85 55.73
CA SER A 10 8.07 31.60 56.59
C SER A 10 7.93 32.60 57.75
N ASP A 11 9.03 33.20 58.20
CA ASP A 11 9.02 34.20 59.27
C ASP A 11 8.55 35.58 58.78
N GLU A 12 8.92 35.97 57.55
CA GLU A 12 8.39 37.19 56.90
C GLU A 12 6.90 37.08 56.57
N TYR A 13 6.42 35.89 56.20
CA TYR A 13 5.00 35.64 55.97
C TYR A 13 4.18 35.78 57.27
N ARG A 14 4.67 35.22 58.39
CA ARG A 14 4.01 35.33 59.70
C ARG A 14 4.00 36.76 60.23
N ALA A 15 5.06 37.53 59.99
CA ALA A 15 5.12 38.95 60.36
C ALA A 15 4.15 39.82 59.55
N ARG A 16 3.89 39.48 58.29
CA ARG A 16 3.03 40.25 57.38
C ARG A 16 1.54 39.97 57.56
N TYR A 17 1.17 38.78 58.05
CA TYR A 17 -0.24 38.34 58.08
C TYR A 17 -0.81 38.01 59.46
N GLY A 18 -0.02 37.96 60.54
CA GLY A 18 -0.52 37.88 61.92
C GLY A 18 -1.25 36.56 62.25
N ALA A 19 -1.08 36.08 63.47
CA ALA A 19 -1.73 34.87 63.96
C ALA A 19 -3.24 35.09 64.24
N GLU A 20 -4.02 34.02 64.00
CA GLU A 20 -5.39 33.78 64.47
C GLU A 20 -6.54 34.58 63.82
N ARG A 21 -7.04 34.06 62.69
CA ARG A 21 -8.48 34.02 62.44
C ARG A 21 -8.91 32.55 62.47
N GLU A 22 -9.61 32.14 63.54
CA GLU A 22 -10.37 30.89 63.55
C GLU A 22 -11.27 30.86 62.31
N ALA A 23 -11.04 29.90 61.42
CA ALA A 23 -12.00 29.58 60.38
C ALA A 23 -13.26 29.07 61.09
N SER A 24 -14.34 29.84 61.03
CA SER A 24 -15.66 29.38 61.51
C SER A 24 -15.96 28.03 60.84
N PRO A 25 -16.28 26.97 61.61
CA PRO A 25 -16.60 25.68 61.01
C PRO A 25 -17.87 25.86 60.18
N LEU A 26 -17.72 25.81 58.85
CA LEU A 26 -18.82 25.86 57.90
C LEU A 26 -19.90 24.89 58.39
N SER A 27 -21.11 25.39 58.61
CA SER A 27 -22.17 24.53 59.14
C SER A 27 -22.46 23.41 58.15
N MET A 28 -22.88 22.24 58.64
CA MET A 28 -23.21 21.11 57.77
C MET A 28 -24.30 21.46 56.75
N GLU A 29 -25.16 22.44 57.07
CA GLU A 29 -26.13 23.04 56.13
C GLU A 29 -25.47 23.90 55.05
N GLN A 30 -24.43 24.69 55.37
CA GLN A 30 -23.68 25.46 54.38
C GLN A 30 -22.85 24.54 53.46
N ILE A 31 -22.27 23.48 54.01
CA ILE A 31 -21.56 22.45 53.23
C ILE A 31 -22.56 21.71 52.34
N SER A 32 -23.70 21.30 52.86
CA SER A 32 -24.77 20.66 52.08
C SER A 32 -25.32 21.58 51.00
N GLY A 33 -25.51 22.87 51.31
CA GLY A 33 -25.95 23.89 50.37
C GLY A 33 -24.95 24.10 49.24
N LEU A 34 -23.66 24.28 49.56
CA LEU A 34 -22.59 24.40 48.57
C LEU A 34 -22.38 23.12 47.76
N PHE A 35 -22.53 21.95 48.39
CA PHE A 35 -22.42 20.66 47.71
C PHE A 35 -23.61 20.42 46.79
N HIS A 36 -24.82 20.81 47.20
CA HIS A 36 -26.00 20.77 46.35
C HIS A 36 -25.91 21.79 45.21
N GLU A 37 -25.39 22.98 45.45
CA GLU A 37 -25.16 24.01 44.43
C GLU A 37 -24.06 23.58 43.45
N PHE A 38 -22.99 22.95 43.94
CA PHE A 38 -21.95 22.32 43.13
C PHE A 38 -22.52 21.16 42.29
N LEU A 39 -23.25 20.22 42.91
CA LEU A 39 -23.89 19.12 42.20
C LEU A 39 -24.91 19.64 41.17
N THR A 40 -25.63 20.72 41.48
CA THR A 40 -26.58 21.34 40.55
C THR A 40 -25.86 22.07 39.42
N ALA A 41 -24.72 22.73 39.69
CA ALA A 41 -23.89 23.38 38.69
C ALA A 41 -23.14 22.38 37.78
N VAL A 42 -22.79 21.21 38.31
CA VAL A 42 -22.17 20.09 37.58
C VAL A 42 -23.23 19.29 36.80
N ALA A 43 -24.42 19.09 37.37
CA ALA A 43 -25.53 18.36 36.72
C ALA A 43 -26.32 19.22 35.73
N ARG A 44 -26.33 20.55 35.89
CA ARG A 44 -26.85 21.52 34.93
C ARG A 44 -25.71 22.45 34.55
N PRO A 45 -24.88 22.12 33.55
CA PRO A 45 -23.99 23.12 32.99
C PRO A 45 -24.86 24.32 32.63
N LYS A 46 -24.54 25.50 33.20
CA LYS A 46 -25.16 26.76 32.79
C LYS A 46 -25.17 26.76 31.27
N ARG A 47 -26.36 26.87 30.65
CA ARG A 47 -26.50 27.30 29.25
C ARG A 47 -25.66 28.56 29.15
N ARG A 48 -24.42 28.43 28.67
CA ARG A 48 -23.68 29.57 28.18
C ARG A 48 -24.56 30.10 27.06
N ASP A 49 -24.83 31.40 27.04
CA ASP A 49 -25.44 32.08 25.90
C ASP A 49 -24.50 31.98 24.68
N GLY A 50 -24.28 30.75 24.21
CA GLY A 50 -23.65 30.42 22.96
C GLY A 50 -24.74 30.55 21.90
N ASP A 51 -24.40 31.26 20.84
CA ASP A 51 -25.17 31.31 19.60
C ASP A 51 -25.78 29.93 19.30
N GLY A 52 -27.10 29.79 19.48
CA GLY A 52 -27.81 28.53 19.38
C GLY A 52 -27.75 27.90 17.98
N SER A 53 -27.11 28.57 17.02
CA SER A 53 -26.71 28.04 15.72
C SER A 53 -25.65 26.93 15.79
N ARG A 54 -24.93 26.81 16.92
CA ARG A 54 -23.81 25.88 17.09
C ARG A 54 -24.19 24.52 17.68
N ASP A 55 -25.43 24.33 18.14
CA ASP A 55 -25.92 23.04 18.65
C ASP A 55 -26.15 22.06 17.49
N LEU A 56 -25.44 20.92 17.51
CA LEU A 56 -25.51 19.91 16.47
C LEU A 56 -26.90 19.28 16.38
N SER A 57 -27.51 18.93 17.52
CA SER A 57 -28.86 18.35 17.58
C SER A 57 -29.89 19.29 16.98
N ARG A 58 -29.80 20.57 17.32
CA ARG A 58 -30.70 21.59 16.76
C ARG A 58 -30.50 21.73 15.26
N ARG A 59 -29.26 21.82 14.78
CA ARG A 59 -28.96 21.94 13.34
C ARG A 59 -29.49 20.75 12.54
N LEU A 60 -29.36 19.53 13.07
CA LEU A 60 -29.93 18.32 12.47
C LEU A 60 -31.47 18.35 12.49
N ARG A 61 -32.08 18.75 13.60
CA ARG A 61 -33.54 18.90 13.71
C ARG A 61 -34.11 19.90 12.70
N GLU A 62 -33.44 21.04 12.51
CA GLU A 62 -33.81 22.07 11.53
C GLU A 62 -33.70 21.55 10.09
N HIS A 63 -32.68 20.76 9.76
CA HIS A 63 -32.51 20.16 8.43
C HIS A 63 -33.54 19.05 8.15
N LEU A 64 -33.72 18.15 9.10
CA LEU A 64 -34.56 16.97 8.95
C LEU A 64 -36.05 17.33 9.04
N GLY A 65 -36.41 18.38 9.78
CA GLY A 65 -37.79 18.76 10.06
C GLY A 65 -38.48 17.92 11.13
N SER A 66 -37.76 17.02 11.80
CA SER A 66 -38.24 16.23 12.93
C SER A 66 -37.11 15.98 13.94
N THR A 67 -37.45 15.45 15.12
CA THR A 67 -36.44 15.05 16.12
C THR A 67 -35.53 13.97 15.54
N PRO A 68 -34.19 14.14 15.56
CA PRO A 68 -33.26 13.15 15.02
C PRO A 68 -33.39 11.76 15.65
N GLY A 69 -33.62 11.68 16.97
CA GLY A 69 -33.73 10.41 17.70
C GLY A 69 -34.95 9.54 17.33
N ASP A 70 -35.94 10.11 16.64
CA ASP A 70 -37.14 9.39 16.21
C ASP A 70 -36.97 8.71 14.84
N ARG A 71 -35.82 8.91 14.17
CA ARG A 71 -35.55 8.40 12.83
C ARG A 71 -34.65 7.16 12.85
N PRO A 72 -34.85 6.22 11.90
CA PRO A 72 -33.96 5.08 11.74
C PRO A 72 -32.54 5.53 11.37
N VAL A 73 -31.55 4.87 11.97
CA VAL A 73 -30.14 4.94 11.59
C VAL A 73 -29.73 3.61 10.97
N VAL A 74 -29.17 3.65 9.77
CA VAL A 74 -28.58 2.47 9.10
C VAL A 74 -27.08 2.70 8.95
N LYS A 75 -26.29 1.67 9.22
CA LYS A 75 -24.83 1.74 9.27
C LYS A 75 -24.19 0.81 8.25
N ALA A 76 -23.12 1.29 7.62
CA ALA A 76 -22.16 0.50 6.85
C ALA A 76 -20.74 0.73 7.38
N ALA A 77 -19.87 -0.26 7.20
CA ALA A 77 -18.47 -0.18 7.57
C ALA A 77 -17.59 -0.74 6.45
N TYR A 78 -16.43 -0.11 6.25
CA TYR A 78 -15.43 -0.46 5.24
C TYR A 78 -14.05 -0.56 5.90
N PRO A 79 -13.11 -1.34 5.33
CA PRO A 79 -11.70 -1.31 5.72
C PRO A 79 -11.13 0.13 5.80
N SER A 80 -10.15 0.35 6.68
CA SER A 80 -9.48 1.66 6.85
C SER A 80 -8.99 2.26 5.52
N TYR A 81 -8.44 1.43 4.64
CA TYR A 81 -7.91 1.83 3.35
C TYR A 81 -8.97 2.21 2.31
N ASP A 82 -10.26 2.06 2.62
CA ASP A 82 -11.34 2.47 1.73
C ASP A 82 -11.77 3.93 1.90
N LEU A 83 -11.13 4.71 2.79
CA LEU A 83 -11.53 6.10 3.04
C LEU A 83 -11.59 6.95 1.75
N PRO A 84 -10.59 6.91 0.85
CA PRO A 84 -10.67 7.64 -0.42
C PRO A 84 -11.77 7.12 -1.33
N HIS A 85 -12.01 5.81 -1.36
CA HIS A 85 -13.08 5.21 -2.17
C HIS A 85 -14.46 5.67 -1.70
N VAL A 86 -14.68 5.64 -0.39
CA VAL A 86 -15.92 6.09 0.25
C VAL A 86 -16.12 7.59 0.05
N HIS A 87 -15.07 8.38 0.20
CA HIS A 87 -15.12 9.82 -0.03
C HIS A 87 -15.52 10.15 -1.47
N LEU A 88 -14.84 9.55 -2.46
CA LEU A 88 -15.17 9.73 -3.88
C LEU A 88 -16.58 9.22 -4.22
N ALA A 89 -17.01 8.12 -3.61
CA ALA A 89 -18.37 7.59 -3.78
C ALA A 89 -19.43 8.57 -3.27
N LEU A 90 -19.22 9.17 -2.10
CA LEU A 90 -20.12 10.19 -1.55
C LEU A 90 -20.15 11.43 -2.45
N GLU A 91 -19.00 11.94 -2.90
CA GLU A 91 -18.95 13.08 -3.83
C GLU A 91 -19.70 12.78 -5.13
N ARG A 92 -19.47 11.60 -5.72
CA ARG A 92 -20.14 11.19 -6.97
C ARG A 92 -21.64 11.02 -6.78
N TRP A 93 -22.06 10.46 -5.65
CA TRP A 93 -23.47 10.20 -5.33
C TRP A 93 -24.25 11.50 -5.14
N PHE A 94 -23.66 12.45 -4.38
CA PHE A 94 -24.25 13.78 -4.17
C PHE A 94 -24.19 14.68 -5.41
N GLY A 95 -23.24 14.45 -6.33
CA GLY A 95 -23.16 15.14 -7.61
C GLY A 95 -24.21 14.72 -8.65
N GLY A 96 -25.13 13.81 -8.31
CA GLY A 96 -26.25 13.41 -9.17
C GLY A 96 -27.35 14.46 -9.28
N ASP A 97 -28.09 14.45 -10.39
CA ASP A 97 -29.18 15.39 -10.62
C ASP A 97 -30.28 15.27 -9.55
N GLY A 98 -30.74 16.41 -9.02
CA GLY A 98 -31.79 16.47 -7.99
C GLY A 98 -31.32 16.21 -6.56
N ARG A 99 -30.02 16.07 -6.33
CA ARG A 99 -29.40 15.92 -5.01
C ARG A 99 -28.62 17.17 -4.64
N SER A 100 -28.60 17.49 -3.35
CA SER A 100 -27.77 18.56 -2.80
C SER A 100 -27.33 18.21 -1.38
N TYR A 101 -26.24 18.79 -0.93
CA TYR A 101 -25.79 18.61 0.45
C TYR A 101 -25.09 19.86 0.99
N GLU A 102 -25.09 19.96 2.31
CA GLU A 102 -24.20 20.83 3.08
C GLU A 102 -23.32 19.95 3.96
N LEU A 103 -22.02 20.21 3.98
CA LEU A 103 -21.07 19.46 4.79
C LEU A 103 -20.69 20.26 6.03
N ILE A 104 -20.92 19.66 7.21
CA ILE A 104 -20.58 20.27 8.51
C ILE A 104 -19.70 19.34 9.34
N GLY A 105 -18.79 19.91 10.13
CA GLY A 105 -17.99 19.15 11.09
C GLY A 105 -18.58 19.16 12.48
N MET A 106 -17.96 18.41 13.40
CA MET A 106 -18.37 18.29 14.79
C MET A 106 -17.20 18.50 15.74
N ARG A 107 -17.33 19.41 16.70
CA ARG A 107 -16.37 19.61 17.79
C ARG A 107 -16.85 18.91 19.07
N GLY A 108 -15.91 18.38 19.84
CA GLY A 108 -16.17 17.59 21.05
C GLY A 108 -16.09 16.07 20.84
N ALA A 109 -15.97 15.62 19.59
CA ALA A 109 -15.84 14.21 19.20
C ALA A 109 -14.48 13.59 19.55
N GLN A 110 -13.42 14.41 19.57
CA GLN A 110 -12.02 13.96 19.59
C GLN A 110 -11.58 13.25 20.89
N HIS A 111 -12.43 13.19 21.92
CA HIS A 111 -12.08 12.54 23.20
C HIS A 111 -13.02 11.38 23.58
N HIS A 112 -13.91 10.98 22.68
CA HIS A 112 -15.02 10.09 23.03
C HIS A 112 -15.19 8.93 22.04
N GLY A 113 -14.25 7.98 22.07
CA GLY A 113 -14.33 6.59 21.56
C GLY A 113 -15.31 6.26 20.42
N ASP A 114 -15.83 5.02 20.43
CA ASP A 114 -16.78 4.50 19.43
C ASP A 114 -18.23 4.93 19.70
N LEU A 115 -18.49 6.22 19.88
CA LEU A 115 -19.87 6.71 20.02
C LEU A 115 -20.63 6.57 18.70
N THR A 116 -21.74 5.84 18.65
CA THR A 116 -22.61 5.78 17.46
C THR A 116 -23.30 7.12 17.20
N LEU A 117 -23.90 7.30 16.03
CA LEU A 117 -24.74 8.48 15.76
C LEU A 117 -25.86 8.62 16.80
N GLY A 118 -26.45 7.51 17.24
CA GLY A 118 -27.43 7.49 18.32
C GLY A 118 -26.88 8.08 19.62
N ASP A 119 -25.68 7.66 20.02
CA ASP A 119 -25.03 8.15 21.24
C ASP A 119 -24.67 9.65 21.14
N ILE A 120 -24.23 10.09 19.95
CA ILE A 120 -23.95 11.50 19.66
C ILE A 120 -25.22 12.33 19.82
N LEU A 121 -26.35 11.86 19.26
CA LEU A 121 -27.64 12.53 19.36
C LEU A 121 -28.15 12.59 20.80
N GLU A 122 -28.09 11.48 21.55
CA GLU A 122 -28.51 11.43 22.95
C GLU A 122 -27.66 12.36 23.84
N ALA A 123 -26.34 12.36 23.65
CA ALA A 123 -25.43 13.19 24.41
C ALA A 123 -25.53 14.68 24.03
N SER A 124 -25.82 14.99 22.76
CA SER A 124 -26.05 16.36 22.31
C SER A 124 -27.35 16.93 22.89
N ASP A 125 -28.46 16.17 22.87
CA ASP A 125 -29.74 16.61 23.43
C ASP A 125 -29.72 16.75 24.96
N ARG A 126 -28.94 15.92 25.69
CA ARG A 126 -28.88 15.95 27.16
C ARG A 126 -27.83 16.89 27.74
N TYR A 127 -26.69 17.06 27.07
CA TYR A 127 -25.51 17.70 27.68
C TYR A 127 -24.89 18.83 26.84
N ASP A 128 -25.46 19.20 25.69
CA ASP A 128 -24.92 20.22 24.76
C ASP A 128 -23.42 20.01 24.47
N ARG A 129 -23.04 18.73 24.36
CA ARG A 129 -21.64 18.29 24.37
C ARG A 129 -21.00 18.37 22.98
N PHE A 130 -21.81 18.38 21.94
CA PHE A 130 -21.38 18.39 20.54
C PHE A 130 -21.84 19.67 19.85
N THR A 131 -20.89 20.36 19.23
CA THR A 131 -21.18 21.60 18.51
C THR A 131 -20.77 21.51 17.05
N VAL A 132 -21.49 22.22 16.19
CA VAL A 132 -21.17 22.38 14.77
C VAL A 132 -19.81 23.08 14.64
N GLY A 133 -18.93 22.49 13.84
CA GLY A 133 -17.56 22.95 13.65
C GLY A 133 -17.03 22.79 12.23
N ALA A 134 -15.73 23.00 12.08
CA ALA A 134 -15.03 22.74 10.84
C ALA A 134 -14.95 21.23 10.58
N VAL A 135 -15.00 20.86 9.30
CA VAL A 135 -14.87 19.48 8.83
C VAL A 135 -13.42 19.03 8.96
N ASP A 136 -13.20 17.82 9.45
CA ASP A 136 -11.88 17.22 9.53
C ASP A 136 -11.56 16.49 8.22
N TYR A 137 -10.33 16.67 7.72
CA TYR A 137 -9.83 16.04 6.51
C TYR A 137 -8.55 15.26 6.79
N ALA A 138 -8.37 14.14 6.10
CA ALA A 138 -7.13 13.38 6.03
C ALA A 138 -6.55 13.48 4.62
N GLN A 139 -5.26 13.84 4.50
CA GLN A 139 -4.55 13.76 3.23
C GLN A 139 -4.09 12.32 3.02
N LEU A 140 -4.56 11.69 1.94
CA LEU A 140 -4.25 10.30 1.64
C LEU A 140 -3.66 10.18 0.23
N PRO A 141 -2.60 9.37 0.03
CA PRO A 141 -2.06 9.12 -1.30
C PRO A 141 -3.11 8.38 -2.14
N VAL A 142 -3.34 8.83 -3.37
CA VAL A 142 -4.26 8.15 -4.32
C VAL A 142 -3.54 7.65 -5.57
N SER A 143 -2.29 8.06 -5.74
CA SER A 143 -1.34 7.53 -6.73
C SER A 143 0.08 7.82 -6.23
N PRO A 144 1.14 7.39 -6.93
CA PRO A 144 2.52 7.73 -6.56
C PRO A 144 2.80 9.23 -6.50
N ASP A 145 2.02 10.04 -7.23
CA ASP A 145 2.30 11.46 -7.49
C ASP A 145 1.14 12.38 -7.08
N ALA A 146 0.12 11.84 -6.40
CA ALA A 146 -1.06 12.61 -6.02
C ALA A 146 -1.62 12.16 -4.67
N GLU A 147 -2.11 13.15 -3.91
CA GLU A 147 -2.85 12.97 -2.68
C GLU A 147 -4.27 13.55 -2.83
N LEU A 148 -5.19 13.05 -2.03
CA LEU A 148 -6.58 13.50 -1.96
C LEU A 148 -6.93 13.85 -0.53
N ALA A 149 -7.48 15.05 -0.35
CA ALA A 149 -8.03 15.51 0.91
C ALA A 149 -9.40 14.85 1.15
N CYS A 150 -9.40 13.73 1.86
CA CYS A 150 -10.62 12.99 2.15
C CYS A 150 -11.27 13.50 3.44
N VAL A 151 -12.59 13.65 3.46
CA VAL A 151 -13.32 13.93 4.70
C VAL A 151 -13.10 12.77 5.68
N SER A 152 -12.46 13.04 6.81
CA SER A 152 -12.18 12.04 7.84
C SER A 152 -13.25 12.02 8.93
N CYS A 153 -13.93 13.14 9.18
CA CYS A 153 -15.08 13.18 10.07
C CYS A 153 -16.01 14.33 9.68
N GLY A 154 -17.29 14.04 9.43
CA GLY A 154 -18.26 15.07 9.09
C GLY A 154 -19.67 14.54 8.81
N PHE A 155 -20.64 15.47 8.87
CA PHE A 155 -22.03 15.25 8.52
C PHE A 155 -22.34 15.85 7.16
N TYR A 156 -22.82 15.03 6.24
CA TYR A 156 -23.44 15.45 4.99
C TYR A 156 -24.94 15.61 5.21
N LEU A 157 -25.42 16.85 5.28
CA LEU A 157 -26.83 17.18 5.38
C LEU A 157 -27.44 17.17 3.98
N GLY A 158 -27.98 16.02 3.59
CA GLY A 158 -28.43 15.74 2.24
C GLY A 158 -29.91 16.04 1.99
N ALA A 159 -30.22 16.36 0.75
CA ALA A 159 -31.57 16.51 0.23
C ALA A 159 -31.67 15.84 -1.16
N GLU A 160 -32.73 15.05 -1.37
CA GLU A 160 -33.10 14.46 -2.66
C GLU A 160 -34.61 14.70 -2.88
N GLY A 161 -34.96 15.66 -3.73
CA GLY A 161 -36.35 16.15 -3.82
C GLY A 161 -36.85 16.71 -2.48
N GLU A 162 -37.94 16.15 -1.96
CA GLU A 162 -38.49 16.52 -0.64
C GLU A 162 -37.82 15.79 0.52
N GLU A 163 -37.08 14.71 0.25
CA GLU A 163 -36.44 13.94 1.31
C GLU A 163 -35.27 14.70 1.92
N ARG A 164 -35.18 14.61 3.26
CA ARG A 164 -34.12 15.22 4.07
C ARG A 164 -33.49 14.15 4.93
N PHE A 165 -32.18 14.01 4.83
CA PHE A 165 -31.40 12.99 5.53
C PHE A 165 -30.04 13.55 5.95
N ALA A 166 -29.36 12.83 6.84
CA ALA A 166 -27.99 13.14 7.25
C ALA A 166 -27.12 11.89 7.14
N VAL A 167 -25.90 12.05 6.64
CA VAL A 167 -24.90 10.99 6.57
C VAL A 167 -23.71 11.39 7.43
N LEU A 168 -23.42 10.63 8.47
CA LEU A 168 -22.21 10.77 9.27
C LEU A 168 -21.12 9.86 8.69
N LEU A 169 -20.05 10.47 8.17
CA LEU A 169 -18.84 9.76 7.76
C LEU A 169 -17.79 9.87 8.86
N ARG A 170 -17.16 8.75 9.22
CA ARG A 170 -16.02 8.72 10.14
C ARG A 170 -14.96 7.75 9.63
N GLY A 171 -13.76 8.27 9.38
CA GLY A 171 -12.59 7.50 8.97
C GLY A 171 -11.91 6.78 10.13
N PRO A 172 -10.84 6.01 9.83
CA PRO A 172 -10.01 5.36 10.83
C PRO A 172 -9.29 6.39 11.71
N GLN A 173 -9.06 6.02 12.97
CA GLN A 173 -8.35 6.83 13.95
C GLN A 173 -7.57 5.92 14.91
N ASP A 174 -6.28 5.74 14.62
CA ASP A 174 -5.41 4.76 15.27
C ASP A 174 -5.26 5.00 16.79
N GLU A 175 -5.22 6.27 17.22
CA GLU A 175 -5.08 6.64 18.64
C GLU A 175 -6.29 6.26 19.51
N TYR A 176 -7.44 5.96 18.90
CA TYR A 176 -8.70 5.68 19.60
C TYR A 176 -9.28 4.29 19.27
N GLY A 177 -8.51 3.44 18.58
CA GLY A 177 -8.88 2.05 18.31
C GLY A 177 -9.90 1.85 17.18
N ARG A 178 -10.12 2.86 16.33
CA ARG A 178 -10.96 2.71 15.12
C ARG A 178 -10.11 2.40 13.90
N ASP A 179 -10.25 1.20 13.38
CA ASP A 179 -9.49 0.68 12.22
C ASP A 179 -10.33 0.57 10.93
N LYS A 180 -11.49 1.24 10.90
CA LYS A 180 -12.47 1.17 9.82
C LYS A 180 -13.04 2.53 9.47
N VAL A 181 -13.54 2.63 8.25
CA VAL A 181 -14.39 3.73 7.80
C VAL A 181 -15.84 3.37 8.09
N GLU A 182 -16.60 4.27 8.69
CA GLU A 182 -18.00 4.07 9.02
C GLU A 182 -18.87 5.15 8.40
N ILE A 183 -20.00 4.72 7.84
CA ILE A 183 -21.07 5.58 7.34
C ILE A 183 -22.34 5.27 8.12
N GLU A 184 -22.96 6.29 8.71
CA GLU A 184 -24.25 6.17 9.38
C GLU A 184 -25.26 7.13 8.75
N VAL A 185 -26.36 6.58 8.24
CA VAL A 185 -27.40 7.32 7.52
C VAL A 185 -28.63 7.43 8.39
N LEU A 186 -29.00 8.68 8.68
CA LEU A 186 -30.23 9.05 9.39
C LEU A 186 -31.23 9.60 8.37
N ALA A 187 -32.33 8.89 8.15
CA ALA A 187 -33.32 9.22 7.11
C ALA A 187 -34.76 9.09 7.63
N GLY A 188 -35.75 9.62 6.90
CA GLY A 188 -37.17 9.48 7.27
C GLY A 188 -37.67 8.04 7.22
N ALA A 189 -37.12 7.22 6.32
CA ALA A 189 -37.45 5.82 6.14
C ALA A 189 -36.17 4.96 6.06
N LYS A 190 -36.21 3.74 6.61
CA LYS A 190 -35.08 2.81 6.61
C LYS A 190 -34.72 2.39 5.17
N GLU A 191 -35.72 2.19 4.33
CA GLU A 191 -35.58 1.74 2.94
C GLU A 191 -34.79 2.74 2.09
N PHE A 192 -34.93 4.04 2.40
CA PHE A 192 -34.12 5.08 1.77
C PHE A 192 -32.64 4.91 2.12
N ALA A 193 -32.34 4.72 3.41
CA ALA A 193 -30.98 4.58 3.90
C ALA A 193 -30.31 3.29 3.37
N ASP A 194 -31.05 2.17 3.32
CA ASP A 194 -30.55 0.92 2.73
C ASP A 194 -30.17 1.10 1.25
N ARG A 195 -31.03 1.78 0.46
CA ARG A 195 -30.75 2.07 -0.95
C ARG A 195 -29.55 3.00 -1.13
N LEU A 196 -29.45 4.06 -0.32
CA LEU A 196 -28.30 4.98 -0.38
C LEU A 196 -27.00 4.21 -0.12
N LEU A 197 -26.94 3.41 0.94
CA LEU A 197 -25.74 2.64 1.27
C LEU A 197 -25.40 1.60 0.19
N ALA A 198 -26.41 0.98 -0.43
CA ALA A 198 -26.20 0.08 -1.56
C ALA A 198 -25.64 0.80 -2.80
N GLU A 199 -26.13 2.01 -3.11
CA GLU A 199 -25.60 2.84 -4.20
C GLU A 199 -24.15 3.28 -3.91
N ILE A 200 -23.84 3.64 -2.66
CA ILE A 200 -22.47 3.98 -2.24
C ILE A 200 -21.54 2.77 -2.36
N ASP A 201 -21.96 1.57 -1.95
CA ASP A 201 -21.17 0.34 -2.07
C ASP A 201 -20.83 0.02 -3.54
N VAL A 202 -21.76 0.25 -4.47
CA VAL A 202 -21.49 0.15 -5.91
C VAL A 202 -20.44 1.17 -6.34
N LEU A 203 -20.63 2.44 -5.97
CA LEU A 203 -19.70 3.52 -6.33
C LEU A 203 -18.29 3.33 -5.76
N VAL A 204 -18.16 2.79 -4.53
CA VAL A 204 -16.87 2.46 -3.90
C VAL A 204 -16.08 1.47 -4.77
N ARG A 205 -16.75 0.49 -5.38
CA ARG A 205 -16.11 -0.50 -6.27
C ARG A 205 -15.78 0.08 -7.65
N GLU A 206 -16.65 0.93 -8.18
CA GLU A 206 -16.48 1.57 -9.50
C GLU A 206 -15.35 2.60 -9.49
N LEU A 207 -15.30 3.45 -8.46
CA LEU A 207 -14.34 4.55 -8.30
C LEU A 207 -13.09 4.13 -7.52
N ASN A 208 -12.83 2.83 -7.43
CA ASN A 208 -11.71 2.30 -6.66
C ASN A 208 -10.36 2.82 -7.22
N ILE A 209 -9.61 3.58 -6.40
CA ILE A 209 -8.40 4.31 -6.82
C ILE A 209 -7.23 3.38 -7.11
N PHE A 210 -7.28 2.14 -6.62
CA PHE A 210 -6.28 1.12 -6.90
C PHE A 210 -6.36 0.61 -8.34
N ARG A 211 -7.47 0.83 -9.04
CA ARG A 211 -7.67 0.35 -10.41
C ARG A 211 -6.62 0.93 -11.35
N GLY A 212 -5.89 0.07 -12.04
CA GLY A 212 -4.84 0.45 -13.00
C GLY A 212 -3.51 0.88 -12.36
N GLN A 213 -3.41 0.88 -11.02
CA GLN A 213 -2.19 1.22 -10.27
C GLN A 213 -1.28 0.00 -10.09
N ILE A 214 -0.03 0.26 -9.65
CA ILE A 214 0.90 -0.77 -9.18
C ILE A 214 1.03 -0.62 -7.67
N LEU A 215 0.77 -1.70 -6.94
CA LEU A 215 0.67 -1.73 -5.49
C LEU A 215 1.61 -2.79 -4.90
N SER A 216 2.16 -2.54 -3.71
CA SER A 216 2.75 -3.58 -2.85
C SER A 216 2.12 -3.57 -1.46
N PHE A 217 2.20 -4.69 -0.76
CA PHE A 217 1.84 -4.82 0.65
C PHE A 217 3.05 -4.49 1.54
N GLU A 218 3.46 -3.23 1.54
CA GLU A 218 4.62 -2.71 2.29
C GLU A 218 4.24 -1.54 3.22
N GLY A 219 2.96 -1.45 3.60
CA GLY A 219 2.46 -0.34 4.41
C GLY A 219 3.22 -0.21 5.72
N SER A 220 3.39 1.03 6.14
CA SER A 220 4.29 1.43 7.21
C SER A 220 3.93 0.80 8.55
N GLU A 221 4.87 0.09 9.17
CA GLU A 221 4.82 -0.24 10.61
C GLU A 221 4.78 1.03 11.50
N PHE A 222 5.01 2.22 10.93
CA PHE A 222 5.20 3.49 11.66
C PHE A 222 4.59 4.74 11.00
N GLY A 223 3.54 4.66 10.17
CA GLY A 223 3.05 5.82 9.40
C GLY A 223 1.56 5.89 9.15
N THR A 224 1.06 7.13 9.02
CA THR A 224 -0.27 7.48 8.50
C THR A 224 -0.31 7.22 7.00
N GLY A 225 -1.28 6.43 6.53
CA GLY A 225 -1.40 6.06 5.11
C GLY A 225 -2.63 5.20 4.83
N LEU A 226 -2.72 4.66 3.62
CA LEU A 226 -3.83 3.79 3.16
C LEU A 226 -3.72 2.35 3.68
N GLY A 227 -3.40 2.16 4.95
CA GLY A 227 -3.17 0.83 5.53
C GLY A 227 -1.92 0.14 4.94
N PRO A 228 -1.98 -1.15 4.55
CA PRO A 228 -0.81 -1.93 4.15
C PRO A 228 -0.30 -1.61 2.74
N PHE A 229 -0.87 -0.63 2.02
CA PHE A 229 -0.60 -0.42 0.60
C PHE A 229 0.42 0.67 0.33
N ARG A 230 1.31 0.41 -0.65
CA ARG A 230 2.20 1.41 -1.24
C ARG A 230 1.99 1.46 -2.75
N PHE A 231 1.85 2.68 -3.30
CA PHE A 231 1.79 2.90 -4.74
C PHE A 231 3.19 2.95 -5.36
N HIS A 232 3.33 2.37 -6.55
CA HIS A 232 4.56 2.40 -7.35
C HIS A 232 4.32 3.05 -8.70
N ARG A 233 5.31 3.79 -9.18
CA ARG A 233 5.30 4.32 -10.54
C ARG A 233 5.46 3.18 -11.55
N ARG A 234 4.66 3.22 -12.62
CA ARG A 234 4.83 2.30 -13.75
C ARG A 234 6.18 2.53 -14.42
N PRO A 235 7.00 1.49 -14.61
CA PRO A 235 8.29 1.64 -15.27
C PRO A 235 8.15 2.18 -16.70
N GLY A 236 9.09 3.03 -17.12
CA GLY A 236 9.18 3.55 -18.50
C GLY A 236 10.12 2.71 -19.39
N LEU A 237 10.13 1.38 -19.21
CA LEU A 237 11.04 0.50 -19.94
C LEU A 237 10.52 0.19 -21.35
N THR A 238 11.44 0.20 -22.30
CA THR A 238 11.23 -0.18 -23.70
C THR A 238 11.89 -1.53 -23.99
N ARG A 239 11.71 -2.01 -25.22
CA ARG A 239 12.29 -3.29 -25.64
C ARG A 239 13.81 -3.24 -25.72
N ASP A 240 14.37 -2.08 -26.05
CA ASP A 240 15.82 -1.87 -26.18
C ASP A 240 16.52 -1.90 -24.81
N ASP A 241 15.75 -1.71 -23.72
CA ASP A 241 16.25 -1.79 -22.35
C ASP A 241 16.35 -3.25 -21.84
N ILE A 242 15.94 -4.24 -22.65
CA ILE A 242 15.88 -5.66 -22.28
C ILE A 242 16.81 -6.47 -23.19
N VAL A 243 17.87 -7.02 -22.59
CA VAL A 243 18.81 -7.91 -23.27
C VAL A 243 18.55 -9.34 -22.84
N LEU A 244 18.00 -10.13 -23.76
CA LEU A 244 17.70 -11.55 -23.59
C LEU A 244 18.09 -12.31 -24.87
N PRO A 245 18.27 -13.64 -24.82
CA PRO A 245 18.49 -14.45 -26.02
C PRO A 245 17.39 -14.23 -27.07
N ASP A 246 17.75 -14.38 -28.34
CA ASP A 246 16.86 -14.10 -29.46
C ASP A 246 15.56 -14.91 -29.38
N GLY A 247 14.42 -14.25 -29.59
CA GLY A 247 13.09 -14.86 -29.53
C GLY A 247 12.54 -15.08 -28.11
N LEU A 248 13.37 -14.96 -27.06
CA LEU A 248 12.96 -15.25 -25.69
C LEU A 248 11.98 -14.19 -25.16
N LEU A 249 12.28 -12.91 -25.40
CA LEU A 249 11.41 -11.82 -25.00
C LEU A 249 10.06 -11.90 -25.73
N GLU A 250 10.04 -12.25 -27.01
CA GLU A 250 8.83 -12.38 -27.81
C GLU A 250 7.91 -13.48 -27.30
N ARG A 251 8.49 -14.60 -26.83
CA ARG A 251 7.72 -15.68 -26.18
C ARG A 251 7.05 -15.19 -24.91
N VAL A 252 7.80 -14.49 -24.06
CA VAL A 252 7.29 -13.89 -22.81
C VAL A 252 6.21 -12.84 -23.08
N GLU A 253 6.47 -11.92 -24.02
CA GLU A 253 5.52 -10.88 -24.44
C GLU A 253 4.22 -11.47 -24.98
N ARG A 254 4.33 -12.51 -25.82
CA ARG A 254 3.15 -13.16 -26.42
C ARG A 254 2.23 -13.72 -25.33
N GLN A 255 2.81 -14.33 -24.29
CA GLN A 255 2.04 -14.98 -23.23
C GLN A 255 1.32 -13.98 -22.31
N VAL A 256 1.93 -12.82 -22.06
CA VAL A 256 1.39 -11.83 -21.11
C VAL A 256 0.71 -10.67 -21.86
N VAL A 257 1.50 -9.87 -22.58
CA VAL A 257 1.02 -8.68 -23.31
C VAL A 257 0.13 -9.08 -24.49
N GLY A 258 0.49 -10.15 -25.20
CA GLY A 258 -0.24 -10.64 -26.36
C GLY A 258 -1.64 -11.15 -26.00
N VAL A 259 -1.79 -11.79 -24.85
CA VAL A 259 -3.07 -12.25 -24.28
C VAL A 259 -3.89 -11.05 -23.81
N ALA A 260 -3.30 -10.15 -23.02
CA ALA A 260 -3.97 -8.95 -22.54
C ALA A 260 -4.61 -8.12 -23.67
N ARG A 261 -3.87 -7.93 -24.78
CA ARG A 261 -4.37 -7.21 -25.96
C ARG A 261 -5.49 -7.92 -26.72
N ARG A 262 -5.63 -9.24 -26.58
CA ARG A 262 -6.60 -10.08 -27.29
C ARG A 262 -7.66 -10.67 -26.36
N ARG A 263 -7.78 -10.15 -25.14
CA ARG A 263 -8.67 -10.66 -24.09
C ARG A 263 -10.12 -10.85 -24.54
N GLU A 264 -10.66 -9.92 -25.32
CA GLU A 264 -12.03 -9.98 -25.82
C GLU A 264 -12.21 -11.10 -26.84
N GLN A 265 -11.25 -11.27 -27.74
CA GLN A 265 -11.26 -12.34 -28.75
C GLN A 265 -11.13 -13.73 -28.09
N LEU A 266 -10.26 -13.85 -27.08
CA LEU A 266 -10.08 -15.09 -26.32
C LEU A 266 -11.34 -15.46 -25.55
N ARG A 267 -11.95 -14.48 -24.85
CA ARG A 267 -13.24 -14.69 -24.15
C ARG A 267 -14.36 -15.09 -25.11
N ALA A 268 -14.47 -14.43 -26.26
CA ALA A 268 -15.46 -14.77 -27.28
C ALA A 268 -15.26 -16.18 -27.85
N ALA A 269 -14.02 -16.69 -27.86
CA ALA A 269 -13.67 -18.05 -28.25
C ALA A 269 -13.81 -19.08 -27.10
N GLY A 270 -14.40 -18.70 -25.96
CA GLY A 270 -14.58 -19.56 -24.79
C GLY A 270 -13.27 -19.92 -24.07
N GLN A 271 -12.20 -19.17 -24.31
CA GLN A 271 -10.91 -19.40 -23.65
C GLN A 271 -10.85 -18.59 -22.35
N HIS A 272 -10.54 -19.25 -21.23
CA HIS A 272 -10.20 -18.60 -19.96
C HIS A 272 -9.11 -17.55 -20.15
N LEU A 273 -8.99 -16.53 -19.30
CA LEU A 273 -7.92 -15.51 -19.35
C LEU A 273 -6.84 -15.67 -18.29
N ARG A 274 -7.07 -16.53 -17.30
CA ARG A 274 -6.13 -16.84 -16.23
C ARG A 274 -4.82 -17.42 -16.76
N ARG A 275 -3.68 -16.87 -16.34
CA ARG A 275 -2.35 -17.38 -16.76
C ARG A 275 -1.34 -17.41 -15.63
N GLY A 276 -0.35 -18.29 -15.73
CA GLY A 276 0.89 -18.22 -14.97
C GLY A 276 2.11 -18.19 -15.89
N LEU A 277 2.97 -17.20 -15.70
CA LEU A 277 4.33 -17.14 -16.26
C LEU A 277 5.33 -17.32 -15.13
N LEU A 278 6.22 -18.31 -15.25
CA LEU A 278 7.36 -18.48 -14.37
C LEU A 278 8.64 -18.06 -15.08
N LEU A 279 9.37 -17.10 -14.52
CA LEU A 279 10.73 -16.76 -14.93
C LEU A 279 11.72 -17.37 -13.94
N TYR A 280 12.63 -18.22 -14.40
CA TYR A 280 13.62 -18.86 -13.54
C TYR A 280 15.03 -18.74 -14.10
N GLY A 281 16.06 -19.01 -13.29
CA GLY A 281 17.46 -18.96 -13.70
C GLY A 281 18.34 -18.25 -12.68
N PRO A 282 19.65 -18.12 -12.93
CA PRO A 282 20.59 -17.57 -11.96
C PRO A 282 20.21 -16.15 -11.47
N PRO A 283 20.62 -15.77 -10.25
CA PRO A 283 20.43 -14.40 -9.77
C PRO A 283 21.18 -13.40 -10.66
N GLY A 284 20.61 -12.21 -10.84
CA GLY A 284 21.26 -11.14 -11.62
C GLY A 284 21.20 -11.29 -13.15
N THR A 285 20.39 -12.23 -13.69
CA THR A 285 20.20 -12.39 -15.15
C THR A 285 19.10 -11.51 -15.75
N GLY A 286 18.30 -10.82 -14.92
CA GLY A 286 17.30 -9.84 -15.38
C GLY A 286 15.83 -10.26 -15.28
N LYS A 287 15.49 -11.25 -14.43
CA LYS A 287 14.10 -11.67 -14.17
C LYS A 287 13.18 -10.52 -13.73
N THR A 288 13.51 -9.84 -12.63
CA THR A 288 12.77 -8.65 -12.14
C THR A 288 12.73 -7.53 -13.18
N HIS A 289 13.83 -7.32 -13.92
CA HIS A 289 13.88 -6.30 -14.97
C HIS A 289 12.93 -6.61 -16.14
N THR A 290 12.81 -7.90 -16.50
CA THR A 290 11.84 -8.38 -17.50
C THR A 290 10.40 -8.20 -17.01
N ILE A 291 10.11 -8.43 -15.73
CA ILE A 291 8.80 -8.12 -15.14
C ILE A 291 8.50 -6.64 -15.27
N ARG A 292 9.42 -5.76 -14.85
CA ARG A 292 9.23 -4.30 -14.95
C ARG A 292 8.94 -3.86 -16.38
N TYR A 293 9.57 -4.49 -17.37
CA TYR A 293 9.23 -4.29 -18.78
C TYR A 293 7.79 -4.71 -19.08
N LEU A 294 7.35 -5.90 -18.69
CA LEU A 294 5.97 -6.33 -18.88
C LEU A 294 4.97 -5.37 -18.23
N LEU A 295 5.27 -4.85 -17.03
CA LEU A 295 4.44 -3.83 -16.37
C LEU A 295 4.31 -2.56 -17.21
N ALA A 296 5.39 -2.12 -17.85
CA ALA A 296 5.37 -0.96 -18.76
C ALA A 296 4.45 -1.18 -19.98
N ARG A 297 4.30 -2.44 -20.43
CA ARG A 297 3.52 -2.83 -21.61
C ARG A 297 2.04 -3.11 -21.34
N LEU A 298 1.62 -3.05 -20.08
CA LEU A 298 0.26 -3.32 -19.61
C LEU A 298 -0.40 -2.07 -18.96
N PRO A 299 -0.58 -0.97 -19.71
CA PRO A 299 -1.28 0.19 -19.17
C PRO A 299 -2.73 -0.18 -18.80
N GLY A 300 -3.22 0.34 -17.68
CA GLY A 300 -4.58 0.09 -17.19
C GLY A 300 -4.78 -1.24 -16.45
N PHE A 301 -3.77 -2.12 -16.40
CA PHE A 301 -3.81 -3.28 -15.50
C PHE A 301 -3.51 -2.84 -14.08
N THR A 302 -4.32 -3.32 -13.15
CA THR A 302 -4.01 -3.27 -11.72
C THR A 302 -2.92 -4.30 -11.42
N VAL A 303 -1.81 -3.89 -10.80
CA VAL A 303 -0.69 -4.78 -10.51
C VAL A 303 -0.50 -4.85 -9.01
N VAL A 304 -0.42 -6.07 -8.47
CA VAL A 304 -0.12 -6.31 -7.06
C VAL A 304 1.20 -7.05 -6.99
N VAL A 305 2.22 -6.41 -6.42
CA VAL A 305 3.57 -6.93 -6.28
C VAL A 305 3.76 -7.45 -4.87
N LEU A 306 4.19 -8.70 -4.77
CA LEU A 306 4.52 -9.40 -3.54
C LEU A 306 5.97 -9.88 -3.62
N SER A 307 6.76 -9.51 -2.61
CA SER A 307 8.17 -9.88 -2.46
C SER A 307 8.54 -10.01 -0.97
N GLY A 308 9.45 -10.91 -0.64
CA GLY A 308 9.87 -11.13 0.75
C GLY A 308 8.69 -11.46 1.66
N THR A 309 8.62 -10.85 2.85
CA THR A 309 7.55 -11.14 3.83
C THR A 309 6.14 -10.81 3.32
N SER A 310 5.99 -9.88 2.38
CA SER A 310 4.67 -9.50 1.84
C SER A 310 3.97 -10.62 1.07
N ILE A 311 4.67 -11.69 0.65
CA ILE A 311 4.04 -12.82 -0.06
C ILE A 311 3.05 -13.58 0.83
N GLU A 312 3.16 -13.48 2.16
CA GLU A 312 2.14 -14.00 3.08
C GLU A 312 0.74 -13.38 2.84
N ALA A 313 0.69 -12.19 2.24
CA ALA A 313 -0.55 -11.53 1.83
C ALA A 313 -1.13 -12.02 0.50
N ILE A 314 -0.73 -13.20 -0.02
CA ILE A 314 -1.21 -13.74 -1.30
C ILE A 314 -2.75 -13.88 -1.39
N GLY A 315 -3.41 -14.28 -0.30
CA GLY A 315 -4.87 -14.37 -0.26
C GLY A 315 -5.55 -13.01 -0.48
N PRO A 316 -5.25 -12.00 0.37
CA PRO A 316 -5.69 -10.63 0.17
C PRO A 316 -5.33 -10.05 -1.22
N ALA A 317 -4.12 -10.31 -1.71
CA ALA A 317 -3.66 -9.86 -3.02
C ALA A 317 -4.52 -10.43 -4.16
N CYS A 318 -4.82 -11.73 -4.13
CA CYS A 318 -5.68 -12.39 -5.11
C CYS A 318 -7.13 -11.88 -5.02
N ALA A 319 -7.65 -11.62 -3.83
CA ALA A 319 -8.96 -11.01 -3.66
C ALA A 319 -9.03 -9.60 -4.27
N LEU A 320 -8.01 -8.78 -4.03
CA LEU A 320 -7.88 -7.44 -4.61
C LEU A 320 -7.77 -7.51 -6.14
N ALA A 321 -6.94 -8.40 -6.68
CA ALA A 321 -6.78 -8.61 -8.12
C ALA A 321 -8.09 -9.06 -8.78
N ARG A 322 -8.87 -9.94 -8.14
CA ARG A 322 -10.21 -10.34 -8.63
C ARG A 322 -11.17 -9.17 -8.71
N MET A 323 -11.16 -8.27 -7.72
CA MET A 323 -12.05 -7.10 -7.69
C MET A 323 -11.65 -6.04 -8.74
N LEU A 324 -10.35 -5.91 -9.01
CA LEU A 324 -9.78 -4.83 -9.80
C LEU A 324 -9.32 -5.24 -11.21
N GLN A 325 -9.94 -6.28 -11.75
CA GLN A 325 -9.68 -6.77 -13.11
C GLN A 325 -9.79 -5.64 -14.16
N PRO A 326 -8.96 -5.65 -15.22
CA PRO A 326 -7.89 -6.61 -15.49
C PRO A 326 -6.71 -6.46 -14.52
N ALA A 327 -6.17 -7.58 -14.02
CA ALA A 327 -5.16 -7.54 -12.98
C ALA A 327 -3.97 -8.48 -13.22
N LEU A 328 -2.85 -8.15 -12.59
CA LEU A 328 -1.61 -8.90 -12.61
C LEU A 328 -1.09 -9.06 -11.18
N VAL A 329 -0.86 -10.30 -10.76
CA VAL A 329 -0.20 -10.59 -9.48
C VAL A 329 1.25 -10.95 -9.77
N VAL A 330 2.19 -10.23 -9.18
CA VAL A 330 3.63 -10.45 -9.32
C VAL A 330 4.15 -11.04 -8.02
N LEU A 331 4.79 -12.20 -8.08
CA LEU A 331 5.48 -12.83 -6.97
C LEU A 331 6.97 -12.92 -7.27
N GLU A 332 7.76 -12.06 -6.63
CA GLU A 332 9.21 -12.06 -6.78
C GLU A 332 9.88 -12.98 -5.77
N ASP A 333 10.98 -13.61 -6.20
CA ASP A 333 11.81 -14.54 -5.42
C ASP A 333 11.02 -15.55 -4.57
N CYS A 334 10.15 -16.34 -5.22
CA CYS A 334 9.27 -17.32 -4.58
C CYS A 334 10.03 -18.39 -3.75
N ASP A 335 11.31 -18.59 -4.03
CA ASP A 335 12.21 -19.50 -3.31
C ASP A 335 12.61 -18.99 -1.92
N LEU A 336 12.69 -17.68 -1.69
CA LEU A 336 13.25 -17.11 -0.45
C LEU A 336 12.39 -17.35 0.80
N ILE A 337 11.14 -17.79 0.64
CA ILE A 337 10.21 -17.98 1.76
C ILE A 337 10.04 -19.46 2.10
N ALA A 338 10.52 -20.36 1.22
CA ALA A 338 10.56 -21.79 1.50
C ALA A 338 11.60 -22.11 2.60
N GLU A 339 12.69 -21.34 2.70
CA GLU A 339 13.83 -21.63 3.59
C GLU A 339 13.59 -21.19 5.06
N ALA A 340 12.64 -20.28 5.33
CA ALA A 340 12.43 -19.71 6.67
C ALA A 340 11.54 -20.56 7.60
N ARG A 341 10.86 -21.60 7.10
CA ARG A 341 9.86 -22.38 7.85
C ARG A 341 10.31 -23.77 8.29
N ASP A 342 11.56 -24.16 8.03
CA ASP A 342 12.05 -25.52 8.28
C ASP A 342 12.29 -25.87 9.78
N HIS A 343 11.93 -24.98 10.72
CA HIS A 343 12.15 -25.18 12.17
C HIS A 343 10.88 -25.41 13.00
N GLY A 344 9.70 -25.57 12.39
CA GLY A 344 8.46 -25.84 13.13
C GLY A 344 7.45 -26.60 12.29
N GLY A 345 7.13 -27.84 12.70
CA GLY A 345 6.29 -28.76 11.96
C GLY A 345 4.88 -28.23 11.64
N GLY A 346 4.62 -28.01 10.36
CA GLY A 346 3.32 -27.76 9.72
C GLY A 346 3.29 -26.42 8.94
N GLU A 347 2.73 -26.29 7.74
CA GLU A 347 2.10 -27.17 6.75
C GLU A 347 2.13 -26.35 5.44
N GLN A 348 2.50 -26.97 4.32
CA GLN A 348 2.53 -26.40 2.95
C GLN A 348 3.57 -25.28 2.69
N PRO A 349 4.61 -25.54 1.85
CA PRO A 349 5.45 -24.49 1.28
C PRO A 349 4.57 -23.36 0.73
N LEU A 350 4.91 -22.09 0.98
CA LEU A 350 4.13 -20.91 0.53
C LEU A 350 3.69 -21.02 -0.94
N LEU A 351 4.53 -21.67 -1.76
CA LEU A 351 4.21 -22.05 -3.13
C LEU A 351 2.87 -22.79 -3.28
N PHE A 352 2.54 -23.76 -2.44
CA PHE A 352 1.24 -24.44 -2.47
C PHE A 352 0.09 -23.50 -2.13
N GLN A 353 0.29 -22.54 -1.21
CA GLN A 353 -0.72 -21.51 -0.93
C GLN A 353 -0.92 -20.60 -2.15
N VAL A 354 0.16 -20.18 -2.81
CA VAL A 354 0.10 -19.43 -4.07
C VAL A 354 -0.66 -20.24 -5.13
N LEU A 355 -0.32 -21.51 -5.30
CA LEU A 355 -1.01 -22.39 -6.24
C LEU A 355 -2.48 -22.62 -5.88
N ASN A 356 -2.84 -22.66 -4.59
CA ASN A 356 -4.24 -22.75 -4.12
C ASN A 356 -5.03 -21.50 -4.48
N GLU A 357 -4.46 -20.31 -4.27
CA GLU A 357 -5.09 -19.05 -4.68
C GLU A 357 -5.20 -18.95 -6.21
N MET A 358 -4.15 -19.41 -6.92
CA MET A 358 -4.15 -19.67 -8.35
C MET A 358 -4.99 -20.89 -8.77
N ASP A 359 -5.72 -21.55 -7.88
CA ASP A 359 -6.79 -22.48 -8.23
C ASP A 359 -8.15 -21.84 -7.97
N GLY A 360 -8.29 -21.06 -6.90
CA GLY A 360 -9.56 -20.44 -6.48
C GLY A 360 -10.13 -19.32 -7.35
N LEU A 361 -9.36 -18.68 -8.23
CA LEU A 361 -9.92 -17.82 -9.28
C LEU A 361 -10.77 -18.65 -10.27
N GLY A 362 -11.99 -18.19 -10.55
CA GLY A 362 -12.83 -18.76 -11.59
C GLY A 362 -12.22 -18.63 -12.99
N ASP A 363 -12.68 -19.46 -13.92
CA ASP A 363 -12.17 -19.52 -15.30
C ASP A 363 -12.39 -18.21 -16.10
N ASP A 364 -13.33 -17.37 -15.68
CA ASP A 364 -13.68 -16.09 -16.27
C ASP A 364 -12.78 -14.93 -15.82
N ALA A 365 -11.93 -15.16 -14.82
CA ALA A 365 -11.03 -14.16 -14.25
C ALA A 365 -9.97 -13.69 -15.26
N ASP A 366 -9.89 -12.38 -15.48
CA ASP A 366 -8.83 -11.67 -16.20
C ASP A 366 -7.70 -11.30 -15.22
N VAL A 367 -7.07 -12.35 -14.69
CA VAL A 367 -5.95 -12.25 -13.73
C VAL A 367 -4.79 -13.11 -14.21
N ALA A 368 -3.64 -12.49 -14.42
CA ALA A 368 -2.39 -13.18 -14.74
C ALA A 368 -1.43 -13.19 -13.55
N PHE A 369 -0.58 -14.20 -13.47
CA PHE A 369 0.46 -14.34 -12.46
C PHE A 369 1.84 -14.30 -13.11
N LEU A 370 2.73 -13.47 -12.60
CA LEU A 370 4.16 -13.49 -12.93
C LEU A 370 4.91 -13.96 -11.69
N LEU A 371 5.66 -15.04 -11.81
CA LEU A 371 6.46 -15.61 -10.73
C LEU A 371 7.93 -15.54 -11.13
N THR A 372 8.81 -15.26 -10.17
CA THR A 372 10.25 -15.44 -10.36
C THR A 372 10.85 -16.39 -9.34
N THR A 373 11.87 -17.13 -9.74
CA THR A 373 12.69 -17.90 -8.80
C THR A 373 14.15 -18.01 -9.25
N ASN A 374 15.07 -18.17 -8.30
CA ASN A 374 16.45 -18.56 -8.59
C ASN A 374 16.67 -20.08 -8.50
N ARG A 375 15.70 -20.83 -7.94
CA ARG A 375 15.78 -22.26 -7.64
C ARG A 375 14.60 -23.03 -8.22
N ALA A 376 14.65 -23.32 -9.51
CA ALA A 376 13.56 -24.02 -10.21
C ALA A 376 13.35 -25.45 -9.70
N ASP A 377 14.44 -26.10 -9.28
CA ASP A 377 14.48 -27.43 -8.66
C ASP A 377 13.51 -27.55 -7.46
N LEU A 378 13.36 -26.47 -6.68
CA LEU A 378 12.44 -26.44 -5.54
C LEU A 378 10.96 -26.32 -5.94
N LEU A 379 10.67 -25.75 -7.11
CA LEU A 379 9.29 -25.51 -7.55
C LEU A 379 8.73 -26.67 -8.38
N GLU A 380 9.59 -27.42 -9.07
CA GLU A 380 9.20 -28.49 -9.99
C GLU A 380 8.19 -29.50 -9.39
N PRO A 381 8.41 -30.06 -8.18
CA PRO A 381 7.49 -31.06 -7.63
C PRO A 381 6.07 -30.51 -7.38
N ALA A 382 5.96 -29.25 -6.96
CA ALA A 382 4.67 -28.62 -6.67
C ALA A 382 3.93 -28.23 -7.96
N LEU A 383 4.66 -27.72 -8.97
CA LEU A 383 4.10 -27.39 -10.27
C LEU A 383 3.65 -28.65 -11.04
N ALA A 384 4.41 -29.73 -10.96
CA ALA A 384 4.07 -31.01 -11.58
C ALA A 384 2.76 -31.60 -11.00
N GLN A 385 2.51 -31.40 -9.71
CA GLN A 385 1.27 -31.83 -9.04
C GLN A 385 0.04 -30.99 -9.45
N ARG A 386 0.24 -29.83 -10.08
CA ARG A 386 -0.83 -28.89 -10.48
C ARG A 386 -0.60 -28.40 -11.91
N PRO A 387 -0.87 -29.25 -12.92
CA PRO A 387 -0.70 -28.88 -14.32
C PRO A 387 -1.67 -27.76 -14.73
N GLY A 388 -1.24 -26.82 -15.56
CA GLY A 388 -2.09 -25.73 -16.08
C GLY A 388 -2.15 -24.46 -15.23
N ARG A 389 -1.34 -24.36 -14.17
CA ARG A 389 -1.23 -23.16 -13.31
C ARG A 389 -0.13 -22.23 -13.80
N VAL A 390 0.94 -22.83 -14.29
CA VAL A 390 1.99 -22.18 -15.07
C VAL A 390 1.85 -22.65 -16.50
N ASP A 391 1.44 -21.75 -17.39
CA ASP A 391 1.30 -22.03 -18.82
C ASP A 391 2.64 -22.00 -19.54
N LEU A 392 3.56 -21.17 -19.02
CA LEU A 392 4.87 -20.95 -19.59
C LEU A 392 5.89 -20.79 -18.47
N ALA A 393 6.88 -21.68 -18.46
CA ALA A 393 8.11 -21.50 -17.69
C ALA A 393 9.23 -21.10 -18.67
N VAL A 394 9.96 -20.03 -18.36
CA VAL A 394 11.05 -19.51 -19.17
C VAL A 394 12.30 -19.34 -18.32
N GLU A 395 13.36 -20.04 -18.72
CA GLU A 395 14.69 -19.80 -18.17
C GLU A 395 15.24 -18.48 -18.70
N ILE A 396 15.75 -17.63 -17.82
CA ILE A 396 16.56 -16.45 -18.13
C ILE A 396 18.02 -16.84 -17.86
N PRO A 397 18.75 -17.30 -18.90
CA PRO A 397 20.10 -17.84 -18.73
C PRO A 397 21.12 -16.71 -18.50
N LEU A 398 22.38 -17.11 -18.27
CA LEU A 398 23.50 -16.18 -18.35
C LEU A 398 23.61 -15.59 -19.78
N PRO A 399 24.00 -14.31 -19.93
CA PRO A 399 24.17 -13.70 -21.24
C PRO A 399 25.29 -14.39 -22.05
N ASP A 400 24.98 -14.70 -23.30
CA ASP A 400 25.96 -15.12 -24.30
C ASP A 400 26.85 -13.96 -24.75
N ALA A 401 27.77 -14.19 -25.69
CA ALA A 401 28.71 -13.16 -26.13
C ALA A 401 27.99 -11.92 -26.71
N ASP A 402 26.95 -12.12 -27.52
CA ASP A 402 26.13 -11.04 -28.08
C ASP A 402 25.36 -10.29 -26.96
N GLY A 403 24.74 -11.03 -26.04
CA GLY A 403 24.10 -10.49 -24.86
C GLY A 403 25.04 -9.63 -24.02
N ARG A 404 26.27 -10.08 -23.75
CA ARG A 404 27.27 -9.29 -23.00
C ARG A 404 27.69 -8.03 -23.75
N ALA A 405 27.84 -8.10 -25.08
CA ALA A 405 28.13 -6.93 -25.90
C ALA A 405 26.98 -5.90 -25.85
N ARG A 406 25.73 -6.35 -25.99
CA ARG A 406 24.52 -5.50 -25.90
C ARG A 406 24.35 -4.91 -24.50
N LEU A 407 24.59 -5.69 -23.44
CA LEU A 407 24.56 -5.19 -22.05
C LEU A 407 25.63 -4.12 -21.80
N LEU A 408 26.84 -4.31 -22.35
CA LEU A 408 27.90 -3.32 -22.25
C LEU A 408 27.54 -2.05 -23.02
N GLY A 409 26.94 -2.18 -24.21
CA GLY A 409 26.42 -1.04 -24.97
C GLY A 409 25.30 -0.29 -24.24
N LEU A 410 24.38 -1.02 -23.61
CA LEU A 410 23.26 -0.46 -22.86
C LEU A 410 23.73 0.33 -21.63
N TYR A 411 24.48 -0.31 -20.74
CA TYR A 411 24.95 0.31 -19.50
C TYR A 411 26.10 1.29 -19.72
N GLY A 412 26.97 1.00 -20.70
CA GLY A 412 28.17 1.77 -21.01
C GLY A 412 28.00 2.79 -22.13
N SER A 413 26.77 3.08 -22.58
CA SER A 413 26.49 4.02 -23.70
C SER A 413 27.17 5.38 -23.54
N GLY A 414 27.31 5.88 -22.30
CA GLY A 414 27.98 7.14 -21.98
C GLY A 414 29.52 7.06 -21.91
N LEU A 415 30.12 5.87 -21.92
CA LEU A 415 31.57 5.69 -21.77
C LEU A 415 32.34 5.84 -23.08
N GLY A 416 31.68 5.67 -24.24
CA GLY A 416 32.35 5.75 -25.54
C GLY A 416 33.42 4.68 -25.75
N LEU A 417 33.16 3.45 -25.30
CA LEU A 417 34.09 2.33 -25.44
C LEU A 417 34.34 2.02 -26.92
N GLY A 418 35.60 1.95 -27.32
CA GLY A 418 35.98 1.48 -28.65
C GLY A 418 35.75 -0.03 -28.80
N GLN A 419 35.62 -0.49 -30.05
CA GLN A 419 35.35 -1.91 -30.35
C GLN A 419 36.38 -2.86 -29.72
N GLU A 420 37.66 -2.46 -29.68
CA GLU A 420 38.73 -3.23 -29.04
C GLU A 420 38.45 -3.55 -27.57
N ILE A 421 37.96 -2.57 -26.80
CA ILE A 421 37.66 -2.75 -25.37
C ILE A 421 36.40 -3.59 -25.19
N THR A 422 35.39 -3.37 -26.04
CA THR A 422 34.18 -4.18 -26.05
C THR A 422 34.49 -5.65 -26.28
N ASP A 423 35.30 -5.96 -27.31
CA ASP A 423 35.69 -7.33 -27.64
C ASP A 423 36.51 -7.96 -26.50
N GLU A 424 37.44 -7.21 -25.90
CA GLU A 424 38.22 -7.67 -24.75
C GLU A 424 37.32 -8.00 -23.55
N VAL A 425 36.38 -7.12 -23.20
CA VAL A 425 35.44 -7.32 -22.09
C VAL A 425 34.56 -8.53 -22.37
N VAL A 426 33.97 -8.65 -23.57
CA VAL A 426 33.09 -9.76 -23.93
C VAL A 426 33.81 -11.10 -23.85
N ALA A 427 35.06 -11.18 -24.31
CA ALA A 427 35.87 -12.39 -24.27
C ALA A 427 36.23 -12.81 -22.83
N ARG A 428 36.52 -11.83 -21.95
CA ARG A 428 36.98 -12.10 -20.57
C ARG A 428 35.84 -12.27 -19.56
N THR A 429 34.60 -12.03 -19.94
CA THR A 429 33.42 -12.04 -19.04
C THR A 429 32.46 -13.21 -19.33
N GLU A 430 32.95 -14.28 -19.94
CA GLU A 430 32.18 -15.51 -20.10
C GLU A 430 31.69 -16.05 -18.74
N GLY A 431 30.45 -16.53 -18.69
CA GLY A 431 29.84 -17.08 -17.48
C GLY A 431 29.43 -16.03 -16.43
N THR A 432 29.52 -14.73 -16.73
CA THR A 432 29.10 -13.66 -15.82
C THR A 432 27.63 -13.27 -16.01
N THR A 433 27.02 -12.65 -15.00
CA THR A 433 25.62 -12.19 -15.03
C THR A 433 25.46 -10.80 -15.65
N ALA A 434 24.22 -10.39 -15.95
CA ALA A 434 23.96 -9.01 -16.40
C ALA A 434 24.31 -7.98 -15.31
N SER A 435 24.14 -8.34 -14.03
CA SER A 435 24.58 -7.52 -12.90
C SER A 435 26.10 -7.29 -12.88
N PHE A 436 26.90 -8.27 -13.33
CA PHE A 436 28.36 -8.10 -13.46
C PHE A 436 28.70 -6.95 -14.41
N THR A 437 28.09 -6.91 -15.60
CA THR A 437 28.35 -5.84 -16.58
C THR A 437 27.96 -4.46 -16.02
N LYS A 438 26.85 -4.38 -15.28
CA LYS A 438 26.43 -3.13 -14.63
C LYS A 438 27.44 -2.68 -13.58
N GLU A 439 27.97 -3.58 -12.75
CA GLU A 439 29.00 -3.26 -11.76
C GLU A 439 30.33 -2.90 -12.43
N LEU A 440 30.71 -3.58 -13.52
CA LEU A 440 31.90 -3.25 -14.30
C LEU A 440 31.86 -1.81 -14.79
N VAL A 441 30.75 -1.38 -15.38
CA VAL A 441 30.56 0.01 -15.83
C VAL A 441 30.63 0.97 -14.64
N ARG A 442 29.93 0.69 -13.54
CA ARG A 442 29.93 1.54 -12.34
C ARG A 442 31.34 1.71 -11.77
N ARG A 443 32.11 0.61 -11.66
CA ARG A 443 33.47 0.62 -11.12
C ARG A 443 34.46 1.31 -12.05
N SER A 444 34.29 1.16 -13.38
CA SER A 444 35.09 1.89 -14.37
C SER A 444 34.92 3.42 -14.21
N VAL A 445 33.68 3.88 -13.95
CA VAL A 445 33.40 5.29 -13.68
C VAL A 445 34.01 5.75 -12.35
N LEU A 446 33.96 4.91 -11.32
CA LEU A 446 34.56 5.21 -10.02
C LEU A 446 36.09 5.40 -10.13
N ILE A 447 36.79 4.49 -10.80
CA ILE A 447 38.25 4.59 -11.01
C ILE A 447 38.62 5.88 -11.78
N ALA A 448 37.83 6.22 -12.81
CA ALA A 448 38.03 7.48 -13.53
C ALA A 448 37.83 8.71 -12.62
N ALA A 449 36.84 8.67 -11.73
CA ALA A 449 36.56 9.73 -10.77
C ALA A 449 37.64 9.86 -9.69
N GLU A 450 38.23 8.75 -9.22
CA GLU A 450 39.36 8.74 -8.29
C GLU A 450 40.63 9.35 -8.89
N ARG A 451 40.79 9.25 -10.22
CA ARG A 451 41.81 9.97 -10.99
C ARG A 451 41.46 11.45 -11.25
N GLU A 452 40.35 11.93 -10.71
CA GLU A 452 39.79 13.27 -10.97
C GLU A 452 39.53 13.53 -12.47
N SER A 453 39.26 12.47 -13.24
CA SER A 453 38.95 12.57 -14.67
C SER A 453 37.43 12.64 -14.90
N PRO A 454 36.95 13.56 -15.75
CA PRO A 454 35.54 13.61 -16.14
C PRO A 454 35.16 12.54 -17.18
N ARG A 455 36.13 11.76 -17.67
CA ARG A 455 35.93 10.73 -18.70
C ARG A 455 36.56 9.42 -18.28
N THR A 456 35.80 8.35 -18.44
CA THR A 456 36.30 6.98 -18.34
C THR A 456 37.11 6.63 -19.57
N GLU A 457 38.32 6.14 -19.34
CA GLU A 457 39.24 5.68 -20.38
C GLU A 457 39.33 4.15 -20.39
N ALA A 458 39.88 3.60 -21.47
CA ALA A 458 40.10 2.16 -21.62
C ALA A 458 40.88 1.53 -20.46
N GLN A 459 41.84 2.25 -19.88
CA GLN A 459 42.61 1.78 -18.73
C GLN A 459 41.75 1.60 -17.48
N ASP A 460 40.75 2.46 -17.29
CA ASP A 460 39.86 2.43 -16.13
C ASP A 460 38.94 1.20 -16.22
N VAL A 461 38.48 0.86 -17.43
CA VAL A 461 37.71 -0.37 -17.69
C VAL A 461 38.55 -1.63 -17.47
N ARG A 462 39.79 -1.65 -17.96
CA ARG A 462 40.69 -2.80 -17.76
C ARG A 462 41.04 -3.01 -16.30
N ALA A 463 41.24 -1.92 -15.55
CA ALA A 463 41.47 -1.96 -14.11
C ALA A 463 40.26 -2.55 -13.38
N ALA A 464 39.06 -2.01 -13.62
CA ALA A 464 37.81 -2.52 -13.03
C ALA A 464 37.56 -4.00 -13.36
N LEU A 465 37.79 -4.39 -14.62
CA LEU A 465 37.67 -5.78 -15.07
C LEU A 465 38.69 -6.69 -14.37
N GLY A 466 39.93 -6.21 -14.22
CA GLY A 466 40.99 -6.91 -13.48
C GLY A 466 40.60 -7.14 -12.02
N GLU A 467 40.11 -6.11 -11.33
CA GLU A 467 39.67 -6.19 -9.94
C GLU A 467 38.51 -7.17 -9.76
N LEU A 468 37.45 -7.04 -10.56
CA LEU A 468 36.25 -7.87 -10.46
C LEU A 468 36.50 -9.35 -10.77
N LEU A 469 37.49 -9.66 -11.62
CA LEU A 469 37.88 -11.03 -11.93
C LEU A 469 38.98 -11.57 -11.00
N SER A 470 39.63 -10.72 -10.20
CA SER A 470 40.71 -11.13 -9.32
C SER A 470 40.25 -12.04 -8.16
N ASP A 471 41.16 -12.90 -7.69
CA ASP A 471 40.87 -13.90 -6.65
C ASP A 471 40.65 -13.31 -5.24
N HIS A 472 40.97 -12.03 -5.03
CA HIS A 472 40.78 -11.36 -3.73
C HIS A 472 39.31 -11.05 -3.43
N ASP A 473 38.44 -11.14 -4.44
CA ASP A 473 37.02 -10.80 -4.39
C ASP A 473 36.13 -12.03 -4.60
N ARG A 474 36.51 -13.20 -4.05
CA ARG A 474 35.76 -14.48 -4.18
C ARG A 474 34.27 -14.36 -3.85
N LEU A 475 33.91 -13.61 -2.82
CA LEU A 475 32.52 -13.36 -2.44
C LEU A 475 31.80 -12.51 -3.50
N THR A 476 32.44 -11.44 -3.97
CA THR A 476 31.93 -10.55 -5.02
C THR A 476 31.76 -11.30 -6.35
N ARG A 477 32.70 -12.17 -6.72
CA ARG A 477 32.59 -13.05 -7.90
C ARG A 477 31.37 -13.96 -7.82
N ARG A 478 31.16 -14.63 -6.69
CA ARG A 478 29.97 -15.47 -6.46
C ARG A 478 28.67 -14.65 -6.49
N LEU A 479 28.65 -13.48 -5.86
CA LEU A 479 27.48 -12.58 -5.87
C LEU A 479 27.16 -12.05 -7.27
N LEU A 480 28.15 -11.91 -8.14
CA LEU A 480 27.98 -11.50 -9.55
C LEU A 480 27.89 -12.68 -10.52
N GLY A 481 27.82 -13.91 -9.99
CA GLY A 481 27.61 -15.16 -10.74
C GLY A 481 28.82 -15.69 -11.51
N VAL A 482 30.04 -15.24 -11.20
CA VAL A 482 31.28 -15.79 -11.78
C VAL A 482 31.62 -17.11 -11.07
N ARG A 483 31.48 -18.26 -11.75
CA ARG A 483 31.86 -19.58 -11.20
C ARG A 483 33.38 -19.71 -11.08
N GLY A 484 33.85 -20.38 -10.02
CA GLY A 484 35.27 -20.75 -9.87
C GLY A 484 35.60 -22.00 -10.68
N ALA A 485 36.86 -22.19 -11.07
CA ALA A 485 37.31 -23.42 -11.74
C ALA A 485 37.07 -24.70 -10.89
N GLU A 486 36.96 -24.57 -9.56
CA GLU A 486 36.66 -25.66 -8.63
C GLU A 486 35.16 -26.05 -8.61
N ASP A 487 34.24 -25.21 -9.10
CA ASP A 487 32.79 -25.50 -9.10
C ASP A 487 32.36 -26.40 -10.29
N ALA A 488 33.26 -26.64 -11.25
CA ALA A 488 33.01 -27.53 -12.40
C ALA A 488 33.31 -29.00 -12.11
N GLU A 489 34.18 -29.28 -11.14
CA GLU A 489 34.55 -30.66 -10.75
C GLU A 489 33.49 -31.31 -9.84
N THR A 490 32.68 -30.52 -9.11
CA THR A 490 31.67 -31.06 -8.18
C THR A 490 30.38 -31.53 -8.87
N SER A 491 30.19 -31.27 -10.17
CA SER A 491 29.01 -31.72 -10.93
C SER A 491 29.22 -33.01 -11.74
N GLN A 492 30.41 -33.61 -11.71
CA GLN A 492 30.71 -34.85 -12.46
C GLN A 492 30.86 -36.11 -11.58
N ASP A 493 30.87 -35.99 -10.25
CA ASP A 493 31.15 -37.12 -9.34
C ASP A 493 29.93 -37.73 -8.63
N ASP A 494 28.70 -37.29 -8.93
CA ASP A 494 27.48 -37.84 -8.28
C ASP A 494 26.78 -38.94 -9.10
N ASP A 495 27.40 -39.40 -10.19
CA ASP A 495 26.86 -40.43 -11.08
C ASP A 495 27.66 -41.75 -10.96
N THR A 496 28.01 -42.17 -9.73
CA THR A 496 28.42 -43.56 -9.47
C THR A 496 28.32 -43.95 -7.99
N PHE A 497 27.14 -44.33 -7.50
CA PHE A 497 27.00 -45.35 -6.44
C PHE A 497 25.65 -46.08 -6.58
N GLU A 498 25.70 -47.41 -6.42
CA GLU A 498 24.69 -48.45 -6.70
C GLU A 498 23.23 -48.20 -6.26
#